data_AF-A0A2H0UEQ5-F1
#
_entry.id   AF-A0A2H0UEQ5-F1
#
_cell.length_a   1.000
_cell.length_b   1.000
_cell.length_c   1.000
_cell.angle_alpha   90.00
_cell.angle_beta   90.00
_cell.angle_gamma   90.00
#
_symmetry.space_group_name_H-M   'P 1'
#
loop_
_entity.id
_entity.type
_entity.pdbx_description
1 polymer ?
#
loop_
_entity_poly.entity_id
_entity_poly.type
_entity_poly.pdbx_seq_one_letter_code
_entity_poly.pdbx_strand_id
1 'polypeptide(L)'
;MPPLTFKQMLQEAVEYLESNLRCSKHHVEHTGSNSYLLDFYDYLGEINKGKNFIQYLLTLIVDSPEKQKVFYPGHLNPMNMSQNVIDTGTAVDAIARFVRRNREVFSETEYQDIKRALEPVADTYLVKAANDKKVTNQRLWGLTGLASYSKTFKEDSLYQSIAEHSIKQAFTDSTVDGFFRYYPNPENKSVPYDNITTFYQSRHIAFIQYSLNVLGMSTQEYEHNLEKSISALLAMYTYIGVKDLRMETKRWYWLSEYEVASHAFDAYALAHSNNAHAQQALSNVLYQIKDHFFNGFLHSHKGRNFNFQCPIFWTAHLAWLTRIPNIEALFDTTNELKPFVYRFVGKDIFSDTNQKRRILINKGWAERNPTTGIFNNGLSSTSLWKLQVPKIPRTYLFSVREVVNHSWSALRGGHMLEAVVRLWQFFIESIVMLLPRYCICYGKVVDFKVEEEEVKVSVVPGSKYGTLLDSTQTVINISL
;
A
#
# COMPACT_ATOMS: atom_id res chain seq x y z
N MET A 1 -11.99 -27.78 -6.95
CA MET A 1 -12.89 -26.66 -7.33
C MET A 1 -12.42 -26.15 -8.69
N PRO A 2 -13.33 -25.80 -9.62
CA PRO A 2 -12.93 -25.16 -10.87
C PRO A 2 -12.12 -23.88 -10.59
N PRO A 3 -11.20 -23.47 -11.49
CA PRO A 3 -10.44 -22.24 -11.30
C PRO A 3 -11.38 -21.03 -11.26
N LEU A 4 -11.16 -20.13 -10.30
CA LEU A 4 -11.91 -18.88 -10.16
C LEU A 4 -11.67 -18.01 -11.40
N THR A 5 -12.75 -17.72 -12.14
CA THR A 5 -12.71 -16.77 -13.27
C THR A 5 -12.78 -15.33 -12.79
N PHE A 6 -12.33 -14.39 -13.61
CA PHE A 6 -12.36 -12.96 -13.29
C PHE A 6 -13.79 -12.47 -13.03
N LYS A 7 -14.73 -12.88 -13.88
CA LYS A 7 -16.15 -12.51 -13.73
C LYS A 7 -16.75 -13.05 -12.43
N GLN A 8 -16.47 -14.31 -12.08
CA GLN A 8 -16.92 -14.89 -10.81
C GLN A 8 -16.34 -14.15 -9.61
N MET A 9 -15.03 -13.85 -9.63
CA MET A 9 -14.39 -13.07 -8.56
C MET A 9 -15.07 -11.72 -8.36
N LEU A 10 -15.40 -11.00 -9.45
CA LEU A 10 -16.08 -9.72 -9.35
C LEU A 10 -17.51 -9.84 -8.82
N GLN A 11 -18.25 -10.89 -9.20
CA GLN A 11 -19.59 -11.15 -8.67
C GLN A 11 -19.54 -11.39 -7.16
N GLU A 12 -18.66 -12.28 -6.69
CA GLU A 12 -18.49 -12.55 -5.26
C GLU A 12 -18.01 -11.31 -4.49
N ALA A 13 -17.11 -10.51 -5.08
CA ALA A 13 -16.65 -9.25 -4.49
C ALA A 13 -17.77 -8.23 -4.32
N VAL A 14 -18.68 -8.11 -5.31
CA VAL A 14 -19.86 -7.25 -5.22
C VAL A 14 -20.79 -7.73 -4.11
N GLU A 15 -21.11 -9.03 -4.07
CA GLU A 15 -21.97 -9.62 -3.04
C GLU A 15 -21.42 -9.37 -1.63
N TYR A 16 -20.11 -9.53 -1.46
CA TYR A 16 -19.44 -9.24 -0.20
C TYR A 16 -19.56 -7.77 0.19
N LEU A 17 -19.26 -6.85 -0.72
CA LEU A 17 -19.27 -5.41 -0.43
C LEU A 17 -20.69 -4.88 -0.18
N GLU A 18 -21.69 -5.30 -0.96
CA GLU A 18 -23.11 -4.96 -0.75
C GLU A 18 -23.59 -5.45 0.62
N SER A 19 -23.19 -6.67 1.02
CA SER A 19 -23.55 -7.24 2.32
C SER A 19 -22.80 -6.61 3.51
N ASN A 20 -21.70 -5.90 3.24
CA ASN A 20 -20.81 -5.34 4.26
C ASN A 20 -20.54 -3.84 4.06
N LEU A 21 -21.53 -3.07 3.57
CA LEU A 21 -21.38 -1.63 3.32
C LEU A 21 -20.83 -0.89 4.55
N ARG A 22 -21.34 -1.23 5.74
CA ARG A 22 -20.81 -0.75 7.02
C ARG A 22 -19.79 -1.75 7.56
N CYS A 23 -18.56 -1.28 7.70
CA CYS A 23 -17.45 -2.07 8.23
C CYS A 23 -17.73 -2.51 9.68
N SER A 24 -17.68 -3.82 9.94
CA SER A 24 -17.80 -4.36 11.30
C SER A 24 -16.65 -3.95 12.22
N LYS A 25 -15.46 -3.74 11.66
CA LYS A 25 -14.25 -3.33 12.40
C LYS A 25 -14.19 -1.83 12.72
N HIS A 26 -14.56 -1.00 11.74
CA HIS A 26 -14.47 0.45 11.85
C HIS A 26 -15.81 1.10 12.15
N HIS A 27 -16.91 0.35 12.14
CA HIS A 27 -18.27 0.82 12.38
C HIS A 27 -18.69 2.01 11.51
N VAL A 28 -18.12 2.14 10.32
CA VAL A 28 -18.41 3.20 9.34
C VAL A 28 -18.58 2.61 7.94
N GLU A 29 -19.31 3.33 7.11
CA GLU A 29 -19.35 3.06 5.68
C GLU A 29 -18.14 3.73 5.01
N HIS A 30 -17.24 2.93 4.42
CA HIS A 30 -16.04 3.46 3.79
C HIS A 30 -16.37 4.00 2.39
N THR A 31 -17.05 5.15 2.31
CA THR A 31 -17.55 5.74 1.06
C THR A 31 -16.54 5.73 -0.08
N GLY A 32 -15.27 6.08 0.19
CA GLY A 32 -14.21 5.98 -0.82
C GLY A 32 -14.09 4.57 -1.39
N SER A 33 -13.94 3.56 -0.53
CA SER A 33 -13.84 2.16 -0.96
C SER A 33 -15.12 1.67 -1.61
N ASN A 34 -16.28 1.91 -1.00
CA ASN A 34 -17.55 1.43 -1.53
C ASN A 34 -17.90 2.08 -2.88
N SER A 35 -17.44 3.31 -3.15
CA SER A 35 -17.68 3.94 -4.46
C SER A 35 -17.08 3.16 -5.64
N TYR A 36 -16.06 2.34 -5.41
CA TYR A 36 -15.53 1.41 -6.43
C TYR A 36 -16.52 0.31 -6.85
N LEU A 37 -17.63 0.09 -6.14
CA LEU A 37 -18.74 -0.74 -6.63
C LEU A 37 -19.24 -0.27 -8.00
N LEU A 38 -19.12 1.02 -8.33
CA LEU A 38 -19.46 1.53 -9.66
C LEU A 38 -18.61 0.90 -10.77
N ASP A 39 -17.31 0.70 -10.57
CA ASP A 39 -16.44 0.02 -11.54
C ASP A 39 -16.84 -1.46 -11.71
N PHE A 40 -17.37 -2.11 -10.66
CA PHE A 40 -17.90 -3.47 -10.75
C PHE A 40 -19.25 -3.54 -11.45
N TYR A 41 -20.18 -2.65 -11.12
CA TYR A 41 -21.48 -2.59 -11.78
C TYR A 41 -21.34 -2.28 -13.28
N ASP A 42 -20.42 -1.38 -13.65
CA ASP A 42 -20.08 -1.11 -15.05
C ASP A 42 -19.59 -2.39 -15.76
N TYR A 43 -18.62 -3.08 -15.15
CA TYR A 43 -18.05 -4.29 -15.75
C TYR A 43 -19.06 -5.44 -15.87
N LEU A 44 -19.94 -5.61 -14.88
CA LEU A 44 -20.95 -6.67 -14.85
C LEU A 44 -22.23 -6.32 -15.65
N GLY A 45 -22.34 -5.09 -16.19
CA GLY A 45 -23.52 -4.63 -16.91
C GLY A 45 -24.72 -4.28 -16.01
N GLU A 46 -24.49 -4.05 -14.71
CA GLU A 46 -25.51 -3.73 -13.71
C GLU A 46 -25.81 -2.22 -13.67
N ILE A 47 -26.08 -1.62 -14.83
CA ILE A 47 -26.11 -0.16 -15.01
C ILE A 47 -27.13 0.54 -14.11
N ASN A 48 -28.32 -0.05 -13.94
CA ASN A 48 -29.36 0.51 -13.08
C ASN A 48 -28.95 0.54 -11.59
N LYS A 49 -28.23 -0.49 -11.12
CA LYS A 49 -27.67 -0.45 -9.75
C LYS A 49 -26.67 0.68 -9.63
N GLY A 50 -25.80 0.86 -10.62
CA GLY A 50 -24.84 1.96 -10.66
C GLY A 50 -25.51 3.34 -10.61
N LYS A 51 -26.57 3.57 -11.41
CA LYS A 51 -27.34 4.83 -11.36
C LYS A 51 -27.92 5.11 -9.97
N ASN A 52 -28.57 4.11 -9.36
CA ASN A 52 -29.14 4.25 -8.02
C ASN A 52 -28.06 4.51 -6.96
N PHE A 53 -26.92 3.84 -7.08
CA PHE A 53 -25.82 4.00 -6.16
C PHE A 53 -25.15 5.37 -6.29
N ILE A 54 -25.05 5.95 -7.49
CA ILE A 54 -24.62 7.34 -7.67
C ILE A 54 -25.53 8.28 -6.89
N GLN A 55 -26.86 8.13 -7.00
CA GLN A 55 -27.80 8.98 -6.26
C GLN A 55 -27.58 8.88 -4.75
N TYR A 56 -27.39 7.66 -4.23
CA TYR A 56 -27.02 7.47 -2.83
C TYR A 56 -25.71 8.18 -2.46
N LEU A 57 -24.62 7.97 -3.23
CA LEU A 57 -23.33 8.60 -2.96
C LEU A 57 -23.42 10.13 -2.94
N LEU A 58 -24.19 10.74 -3.84
CA LEU A 58 -24.38 12.20 -3.86
C LEU A 58 -25.04 12.75 -2.59
N THR A 59 -25.86 11.95 -1.90
CA THR A 59 -26.44 12.33 -0.59
C THR A 59 -25.41 12.42 0.54
N LEU A 60 -24.22 11.83 0.34
CA LEU A 60 -23.13 11.83 1.31
C LEU A 60 -22.21 13.05 1.18
N ILE A 61 -22.51 13.98 0.26
CA ILE A 61 -21.77 15.24 0.12
C ILE A 61 -22.16 16.17 1.27
N VAL A 62 -21.17 16.56 2.07
CA VAL A 62 -21.34 17.40 3.26
C VAL A 62 -20.33 18.55 3.26
N ASP A 63 -20.55 19.54 4.12
CA ASP A 63 -19.58 20.60 4.40
C ASP A 63 -18.55 20.12 5.42
N SER A 64 -17.26 20.29 5.12
CA SER A 64 -16.19 20.13 6.10
C SER A 64 -16.17 21.30 7.10
N PRO A 65 -15.44 21.19 8.23
CA PRO A 65 -15.22 22.30 9.15
C PRO A 65 -14.65 23.56 8.47
N GLU A 66 -13.85 23.37 7.41
CA GLU A 66 -13.30 24.44 6.57
C GLU A 66 -14.27 24.94 5.49
N LYS A 67 -15.55 24.54 5.54
CA LYS A 67 -16.62 24.88 4.59
C LYS A 67 -16.33 24.45 3.15
N GLN A 68 -15.58 23.37 2.96
CA GLN A 68 -15.37 22.74 1.65
C GLN A 68 -16.34 21.57 1.47
N LYS A 69 -16.84 21.34 0.25
CA LYS A 69 -17.70 20.19 -0.04
C LYS A 69 -16.86 18.92 -0.17
N VAL A 70 -17.22 17.89 0.60
CA VAL A 70 -16.49 16.62 0.68
C VAL A 70 -17.47 15.45 0.82
N PHE A 71 -17.02 14.23 0.50
CA PHE A 71 -17.79 13.03 0.80
C PHE A 71 -17.57 12.58 2.26
N TYR A 72 -18.66 12.37 2.99
CA TYR A 72 -18.68 11.70 4.30
C TYR A 72 -18.38 10.19 4.13
N PRO A 73 -17.73 9.49 5.09
CA PRO A 73 -17.29 9.96 6.40
C PRO A 73 -16.02 10.79 6.43
N GLY A 74 -15.08 10.56 5.50
CA GLY A 74 -13.79 11.24 5.50
C GLY A 74 -13.14 11.31 6.89
N HIS A 75 -12.46 12.41 7.21
CA HIS A 75 -11.95 12.67 8.56
C HIS A 75 -13.04 13.19 9.53
N LEU A 76 -14.28 13.37 9.06
CA LEU A 76 -15.39 13.88 9.86
C LEU A 76 -15.91 12.80 10.83
N ASN A 77 -15.65 11.53 10.53
CA ASN A 77 -15.86 10.43 11.46
C ASN A 77 -14.50 9.91 11.97
N PRO A 78 -14.22 9.98 13.28
CA PRO A 78 -12.95 9.53 13.84
C PRO A 78 -12.72 8.01 13.72
N MET A 79 -13.77 7.25 13.43
CA MET A 79 -13.68 5.81 13.19
C MET A 79 -13.36 5.48 11.73
N ASN A 80 -13.45 6.46 10.82
CA ASN A 80 -13.02 6.26 9.45
C ASN A 80 -11.50 6.40 9.37
N MET A 81 -10.88 5.36 8.82
CA MET A 81 -9.43 5.26 8.68
C MET A 81 -8.92 5.90 7.38
N SER A 82 -9.83 6.53 6.63
CA SER A 82 -9.62 7.25 5.38
C SER A 82 -9.66 8.76 5.63
N GLN A 83 -8.87 9.53 4.89
CA GLN A 83 -8.97 11.00 4.93
C GLN A 83 -10.03 11.46 3.91
N ASN A 84 -10.56 12.68 4.09
CA ASN A 84 -11.51 13.30 3.14
C ASN A 84 -11.08 13.14 1.67
N VAL A 85 -9.79 13.29 1.36
CA VAL A 85 -9.26 13.19 -0.01
C VAL A 85 -9.31 11.80 -0.61
N ILE A 86 -9.22 10.76 0.21
CA ILE A 86 -9.35 9.39 -0.27
C ILE A 86 -10.83 9.14 -0.59
N ASP A 87 -11.74 9.50 0.31
CA ASP A 87 -13.18 9.28 0.09
C ASP A 87 -13.70 10.13 -1.08
N THR A 88 -13.35 11.41 -1.07
CA THR A 88 -13.78 12.38 -2.09
C THR A 88 -13.15 12.10 -3.44
N GLY A 89 -11.82 11.87 -3.49
CA GLY A 89 -11.12 11.60 -4.74
C GLY A 89 -11.60 10.31 -5.40
N THR A 90 -11.85 9.27 -4.60
CA THR A 90 -12.35 7.99 -5.13
C THR A 90 -13.80 8.07 -5.59
N ALA A 91 -14.68 8.69 -4.80
CA ALA A 91 -16.09 8.82 -5.16
C ALA A 91 -16.26 9.64 -6.44
N VAL A 92 -15.55 10.78 -6.56
CA VAL A 92 -15.59 11.60 -7.77
C VAL A 92 -15.01 10.83 -8.97
N ASP A 93 -13.89 10.12 -8.80
CA ASP A 93 -13.31 9.28 -9.86
C ASP A 93 -14.30 8.22 -10.37
N ALA A 94 -14.87 7.43 -9.44
CA ALA A 94 -15.77 6.34 -9.76
C ALA A 94 -17.07 6.83 -10.42
N ILE A 95 -17.70 7.90 -9.87
CA ILE A 95 -18.93 8.48 -10.45
C ILE A 95 -18.65 9.03 -11.85
N ALA A 96 -17.62 9.87 -12.02
CA ALA A 96 -17.30 10.48 -13.30
C ALA A 96 -16.97 9.42 -14.35
N ARG A 97 -16.17 8.42 -13.99
CA ARG A 97 -15.82 7.32 -14.89
C ARG A 97 -17.05 6.49 -15.29
N PHE A 98 -17.93 6.15 -14.36
CA PHE A 98 -19.16 5.42 -14.64
C PHE A 98 -20.07 6.19 -15.60
N VAL A 99 -20.31 7.47 -15.33
CA VAL A 99 -21.14 8.35 -16.18
C VAL A 99 -20.54 8.48 -17.57
N ARG A 100 -19.22 8.65 -17.68
CA ARG A 100 -18.53 8.77 -18.97
C ARG A 100 -18.64 7.51 -19.83
N ARG A 101 -18.50 6.33 -19.22
CA ARG A 101 -18.52 5.04 -19.94
C ARG A 101 -19.92 4.62 -20.39
N ASN A 102 -20.94 5.12 -19.71
CA ASN A 102 -22.34 4.77 -19.96
C ASN A 102 -23.17 6.00 -20.34
N ARG A 103 -22.57 6.98 -21.01
CA ARG A 103 -23.18 8.31 -21.23
C ARG A 103 -24.56 8.22 -21.88
N GLU A 104 -24.74 7.27 -22.78
CA GLU A 104 -25.96 7.01 -23.54
C GLU A 104 -27.17 6.59 -22.69
N VAL A 105 -26.96 6.06 -21.48
CA VAL A 105 -28.05 5.66 -20.57
C VAL A 105 -28.49 6.75 -19.58
N PHE A 106 -27.79 7.88 -19.59
CA PHE A 106 -28.14 9.06 -18.80
C PHE A 106 -28.86 10.08 -19.66
N SER A 107 -30.02 10.54 -19.19
CA SER A 107 -30.67 11.72 -19.75
C SER A 107 -29.79 12.96 -19.54
N GLU A 108 -30.01 14.00 -20.35
CA GLU A 108 -29.28 15.27 -20.19
C GLU A 108 -29.51 15.87 -18.80
N THR A 109 -30.73 15.77 -18.27
CA THR A 109 -31.07 16.23 -16.92
C THR A 109 -30.26 15.50 -15.85
N GLU A 110 -30.23 14.16 -15.86
CA GLU A 110 -29.44 13.38 -14.90
C GLU A 110 -27.95 13.72 -14.99
N TYR A 111 -27.42 13.85 -16.22
CA TYR A 111 -26.03 14.22 -16.44
C TYR A 111 -25.69 15.59 -15.84
N GLN A 112 -26.54 16.60 -16.06
CA GLN A 112 -26.34 17.95 -15.52
C GLN A 112 -26.52 18.01 -13.99
N ASP A 113 -27.44 17.21 -13.43
CA ASP A 113 -27.64 17.14 -11.99
C ASP A 113 -26.43 16.53 -11.27
N ILE A 114 -25.87 15.44 -11.82
CA ILE A 114 -24.64 14.84 -11.31
C ILE A 114 -23.48 15.84 -11.42
N LYS A 115 -23.32 16.49 -12.59
CA LYS A 115 -22.29 17.53 -12.78
C LYS A 115 -22.40 18.62 -11.73
N ARG A 116 -23.60 19.19 -11.54
CA ARG A 116 -23.86 20.27 -10.58
C ARG A 116 -23.58 19.85 -9.13
N ALA A 117 -23.86 18.59 -8.78
CA ALA A 117 -23.58 18.07 -7.45
C ALA A 117 -22.06 17.89 -7.19
N LEU A 118 -21.31 17.45 -8.21
CA LEU A 118 -19.86 17.21 -8.09
C LEU A 118 -19.02 18.49 -8.26
N GLU A 119 -19.51 19.50 -8.98
CA GLU A 119 -18.77 20.72 -9.28
C GLU A 119 -18.22 21.42 -8.02
N PRO A 120 -19.00 21.67 -6.95
CA PRO A 120 -18.47 22.27 -5.72
C PRO A 120 -17.39 21.43 -5.04
N VAL A 121 -17.45 20.10 -5.17
CA VAL A 121 -16.46 19.19 -4.59
C VAL A 121 -15.14 19.28 -5.37
N ALA A 122 -15.24 19.29 -6.71
CA ALA A 122 -14.10 19.42 -7.60
C ALA A 122 -13.41 20.79 -7.47
N ASP A 123 -14.19 21.87 -7.61
CA ASP A 123 -13.69 23.25 -7.68
C ASP A 123 -13.21 23.80 -6.34
N THR A 124 -13.61 23.20 -5.21
CA THR A 124 -13.14 23.65 -3.88
C THR A 124 -12.14 22.69 -3.26
N TYR A 125 -12.54 21.44 -3.02
CA TYR A 125 -11.73 20.52 -2.22
C TYR A 125 -10.68 19.81 -3.06
N LEU A 126 -11.04 19.23 -4.21
CA LEU A 126 -10.11 18.43 -5.00
C LEU A 126 -9.02 19.27 -5.68
N VAL A 127 -9.35 20.45 -6.22
CA VAL A 127 -8.35 21.41 -6.73
C VAL A 127 -7.29 21.68 -5.66
N LYS A 128 -7.71 22.04 -4.44
CA LYS A 128 -6.79 22.30 -3.32
C LYS A 128 -6.04 21.04 -2.89
N ALA A 129 -6.71 19.90 -2.82
CA ALA A 129 -6.11 18.66 -2.34
C ALA A 129 -5.06 18.10 -3.30
N ALA A 130 -5.34 18.15 -4.61
CA ALA A 130 -4.41 17.73 -5.66
C ALA A 130 -3.24 18.71 -5.82
N ASN A 131 -3.40 19.98 -5.46
CA ASN A 131 -2.30 20.94 -5.53
C ASN A 131 -1.44 20.96 -4.24
N ASP A 132 -2.08 21.05 -3.06
CA ASP A 132 -1.39 21.50 -1.84
C ASP A 132 -1.07 20.37 -0.85
N LYS A 133 -1.63 19.17 -1.01
CA LYS A 133 -1.42 18.09 -0.03
C LYS A 133 0.05 17.66 -0.02
N LYS A 134 0.64 17.75 1.18
CA LYS A 134 2.04 17.38 1.44
C LYS A 134 2.34 15.90 1.34
N VAL A 135 1.34 15.04 1.58
CA VAL A 135 1.49 13.58 1.46
C VAL A 135 1.20 13.20 0.01
N THR A 136 2.20 12.69 -0.70
CA THR A 136 2.14 12.35 -2.13
C THR A 136 0.93 11.46 -2.45
N ASN A 137 0.69 10.43 -1.62
CA ASN A 137 -0.46 9.55 -1.79
C ASN A 137 -1.81 10.29 -1.76
N GLN A 138 -1.96 11.24 -0.82
CA GLN A 138 -3.21 12.00 -0.66
C GLN A 138 -3.43 12.93 -1.85
N ARG A 139 -2.35 13.59 -2.29
CA ARG A 139 -2.36 14.47 -3.45
C ARG A 139 -2.81 13.72 -4.70
N LEU A 140 -2.18 12.57 -4.96
CA LEU A 140 -2.49 11.75 -6.14
C LEU A 140 -3.89 11.14 -6.08
N TRP A 141 -4.42 10.81 -4.90
CA TRP A 141 -5.83 10.39 -4.75
C TRP A 141 -6.82 11.50 -5.12
N GLY A 142 -6.52 12.74 -4.71
CA GLY A 142 -7.30 13.89 -5.12
C GLY A 142 -7.21 14.12 -6.63
N LEU A 143 -6.02 13.90 -7.20
CA LEU A 143 -5.76 14.04 -8.63
C LEU A 143 -6.57 13.05 -9.48
N THR A 144 -6.70 11.77 -9.08
CA THR A 144 -7.50 10.82 -9.89
C THR A 144 -8.95 11.26 -10.02
N GLY A 145 -9.54 11.77 -8.92
CA GLY A 145 -10.89 12.34 -8.95
C GLY A 145 -11.00 13.57 -9.83
N LEU A 146 -10.05 14.51 -9.69
CA LEU A 146 -10.02 15.74 -10.48
C LEU A 146 -9.83 15.46 -11.99
N ALA A 147 -8.95 14.53 -12.34
CA ALA A 147 -8.69 14.12 -13.72
C ALA A 147 -9.95 13.51 -14.37
N SER A 148 -10.62 12.59 -13.67
CA SER A 148 -11.85 11.97 -14.15
C SER A 148 -13.01 12.95 -14.26
N TYR A 149 -13.16 13.87 -13.29
CA TYR A 149 -14.14 14.95 -13.36
C TYR A 149 -13.88 15.85 -14.57
N SER A 150 -12.63 16.29 -14.75
CA SER A 150 -12.20 17.12 -15.89
C SER A 150 -12.58 16.48 -17.21
N LYS A 151 -12.16 15.23 -17.42
CA LYS A 151 -12.42 14.52 -18.67
C LYS A 151 -13.90 14.27 -18.96
N THR A 152 -14.71 14.16 -17.91
CA THR A 152 -16.13 13.81 -18.06
C THR A 152 -17.00 15.04 -18.23
N PHE A 153 -16.82 16.06 -17.39
CA PHE A 153 -17.81 17.14 -17.23
C PHE A 153 -17.31 18.52 -17.65
N LYS A 154 -15.99 18.75 -17.64
CA LYS A 154 -15.40 20.09 -17.79
C LYS A 154 -13.93 20.01 -18.18
N GLU A 155 -13.65 20.14 -19.47
CA GLU A 155 -12.27 20.33 -19.92
C GLU A 155 -11.77 21.71 -19.46
N ASP A 156 -10.86 21.71 -18.50
CA ASP A 156 -10.35 22.92 -17.85
C ASP A 156 -8.81 22.88 -17.82
N SER A 157 -8.19 23.93 -18.37
CA SER A 157 -6.73 24.07 -18.40
C SER A 157 -6.13 24.21 -17.00
N LEU A 158 -6.89 24.74 -16.03
CA LEU A 158 -6.48 24.78 -14.63
C LEU A 158 -6.28 23.35 -14.10
N TYR A 159 -7.19 22.42 -14.37
CA TYR A 159 -7.07 21.05 -13.88
C TYR A 159 -5.88 20.32 -14.51
N GLN A 160 -5.58 20.58 -15.79
CA GLN A 160 -4.38 20.05 -16.44
C GLN A 160 -3.10 20.60 -15.79
N SER A 161 -3.01 21.91 -15.55
CA SER A 161 -1.84 22.49 -14.86
C SER A 161 -1.65 21.96 -13.44
N ILE A 162 -2.74 21.71 -12.68
CA ILE A 162 -2.69 21.07 -11.37
C ILE A 162 -2.20 19.62 -11.50
N ALA A 163 -2.64 18.89 -12.52
CA ALA A 163 -2.17 17.54 -12.78
C ALA A 163 -0.67 17.50 -13.06
N GLU A 164 -0.18 18.36 -13.94
CA GLU A 164 1.25 18.52 -14.21
C GLU A 164 2.04 18.82 -12.94
N HIS A 165 1.59 19.82 -12.16
CA HIS A 165 2.24 20.19 -10.90
C HIS A 165 2.28 19.01 -9.92
N SER A 166 1.14 18.34 -9.70
CA SER A 166 1.02 17.23 -8.76
C SER A 166 1.91 16.06 -9.14
N ILE A 167 1.98 15.71 -10.43
CA ILE A 167 2.80 14.61 -10.96
C ILE A 167 4.30 14.96 -10.86
N LYS A 168 4.70 16.17 -11.27
CA LYS A 168 6.09 16.65 -11.12
C LYS A 168 6.53 16.60 -9.66
N GLN A 169 5.69 17.12 -8.76
CA GLN A 169 5.99 17.08 -7.34
C GLN A 169 6.03 15.65 -6.80
N ALA A 170 5.19 14.72 -7.29
CA ALA A 170 5.25 13.32 -6.86
C ALA A 170 6.59 12.65 -7.21
N PHE A 171 7.15 12.95 -8.38
CA PHE A 171 8.50 12.45 -8.73
C PHE A 171 9.60 13.16 -7.95
N THR A 172 9.47 14.47 -7.67
CA THR A 172 10.37 15.19 -6.74
C THR A 172 10.33 14.59 -5.33
N ASP A 173 9.17 14.11 -4.89
CA ASP A 173 8.97 13.46 -3.59
C ASP A 173 9.61 12.05 -3.50
N SER A 174 9.94 11.44 -4.64
CA SER A 174 10.51 10.09 -4.71
C SER A 174 12.00 10.08 -4.34
N THR A 175 12.52 8.91 -3.97
CA THR A 175 13.95 8.73 -3.76
C THR A 175 14.70 8.75 -5.09
N VAL A 176 16.02 8.93 -5.00
CA VAL A 176 16.93 8.79 -6.14
C VAL A 176 16.89 7.41 -6.80
N ASP A 177 16.21 6.42 -6.22
CA ASP A 177 16.03 5.07 -6.76
C ASP A 177 14.60 4.81 -7.26
N GLY A 178 13.70 5.80 -7.22
CA GLY A 178 12.32 5.68 -7.68
C GLY A 178 11.34 5.12 -6.64
N PHE A 179 11.74 5.02 -5.37
CA PHE A 179 10.84 4.65 -4.29
C PHE A 179 10.06 5.88 -3.83
N PHE A 180 8.73 5.77 -3.72
CA PHE A 180 7.94 6.87 -3.18
C PHE A 180 7.99 6.88 -1.66
N ARG A 181 8.14 8.08 -1.13
CA ARG A 181 8.13 8.35 0.31
C ARG A 181 6.70 8.61 0.79
N TYR A 182 6.35 8.14 1.99
CA TYR A 182 5.05 8.44 2.59
C TYR A 182 4.94 9.91 3.04
N TYR A 183 5.99 10.45 3.66
CA TYR A 183 6.15 11.88 4.02
C TYR A 183 7.40 12.51 3.36
N PRO A 184 7.30 13.11 2.16
CA PRO A 184 8.48 13.53 1.39
C PRO A 184 9.45 14.48 2.12
N ASN A 185 8.97 15.28 3.08
CA ASN A 185 9.77 16.15 3.94
C ASN A 185 9.84 15.62 5.39
N PRO A 186 10.75 14.69 5.72
CA PRO A 186 10.84 14.07 7.04
C PRO A 186 11.53 14.96 8.09
N GLU A 187 12.06 16.14 7.72
CA GLU A 187 12.77 17.02 8.67
C GLU A 187 11.91 17.41 9.90
N ASN A 188 10.58 17.36 9.75
CA ASN A 188 9.62 17.61 10.84
C ASN A 188 9.00 16.34 11.46
N LYS A 189 9.34 15.15 10.97
CA LYS A 189 8.83 13.86 11.47
C LYS A 189 9.92 12.80 11.38
N SER A 190 10.36 12.31 12.53
CA SER A 190 11.20 11.11 12.58
C SER A 190 10.37 9.89 12.14
N VAL A 191 10.38 9.56 10.85
CA VAL A 191 9.68 8.39 10.30
C VAL A 191 10.68 7.23 10.11
N PRO A 192 10.37 6.00 10.57
CA PRO A 192 11.26 4.85 10.39
C PRO A 192 11.31 4.34 8.92
N TYR A 193 12.30 3.50 8.60
CA TYR A 193 12.45 2.78 7.32
C TYR A 193 12.61 3.65 6.06
N ASP A 194 13.37 4.75 6.15
CA ASP A 194 13.56 5.75 5.07
C ASP A 194 12.25 6.27 4.47
N ASN A 195 11.16 6.10 5.22
CA ASN A 195 9.83 6.55 4.88
C ASN A 195 9.31 5.96 3.56
N ILE A 196 9.85 4.83 3.12
CA ILE A 196 9.38 4.10 1.93
C ILE A 196 8.13 3.32 2.29
N THR A 197 7.21 3.18 1.35
CA THR A 197 6.00 2.40 1.55
C THR A 197 5.82 1.37 0.44
N THR A 198 5.96 0.10 0.82
CA THR A 198 5.68 -1.04 -0.04
C THR A 198 4.24 -0.99 -0.53
N PHE A 199 3.30 -0.67 0.37
CA PHE A 199 1.87 -0.70 0.08
C PHE A 199 1.43 0.43 -0.87
N TYR A 200 1.99 1.65 -0.77
CA TYR A 200 1.59 2.77 -1.64
C TYR A 200 2.40 2.89 -2.94
N GLN A 201 3.54 2.21 -3.08
CA GLN A 201 4.42 2.33 -4.26
C GLN A 201 3.66 2.21 -5.59
N SER A 202 2.92 1.12 -5.79
CA SER A 202 2.17 0.91 -7.04
C SER A 202 0.99 1.83 -7.21
N ARG A 203 0.37 2.30 -6.12
CA ARG A 203 -0.71 3.29 -6.19
C ARG A 203 -0.23 4.60 -6.77
N HIS A 204 0.95 5.07 -6.36
CA HIS A 204 1.50 6.30 -6.93
C HIS A 204 1.73 6.16 -8.44
N ILE A 205 2.31 5.04 -8.87
CA ILE A 205 2.54 4.76 -10.29
C ILE A 205 1.20 4.67 -11.04
N ALA A 206 0.25 3.88 -10.53
CA ALA A 206 -1.06 3.69 -11.14
C ALA A 206 -1.83 5.01 -11.25
N PHE A 207 -1.83 5.85 -10.21
CA PHE A 207 -2.56 7.12 -10.20
C PHE A 207 -1.94 8.13 -11.16
N ILE A 208 -0.61 8.20 -11.26
CA ILE A 208 0.10 9.05 -12.21
C ILE A 208 -0.24 8.61 -13.64
N GLN A 209 -0.03 7.32 -13.97
CA GLN A 209 -0.32 6.79 -15.31
C GLN A 209 -1.79 6.94 -15.68
N TYR A 210 -2.70 6.67 -14.75
CA TYR A 210 -4.13 6.85 -14.94
C TYR A 210 -4.49 8.30 -15.24
N SER A 211 -3.98 9.25 -14.45
CA SER A 211 -4.31 10.67 -14.62
C SER A 211 -3.76 11.22 -15.93
N LEU A 212 -2.53 10.84 -16.33
CA LEU A 212 -1.96 11.19 -17.63
C LEU A 212 -2.83 10.67 -18.78
N ASN A 213 -3.23 9.40 -18.72
CA ASN A 213 -4.09 8.78 -19.74
C ASN A 213 -5.46 9.48 -19.83
N VAL A 214 -6.15 9.63 -18.70
CA VAL A 214 -7.50 10.24 -18.65
C VAL A 214 -7.49 11.67 -19.18
N LEU A 215 -6.45 12.44 -18.89
CA LEU A 215 -6.31 13.83 -19.37
C LEU A 215 -5.70 13.93 -20.79
N GLY A 216 -5.30 12.81 -21.41
CA GLY A 216 -4.65 12.82 -22.72
C GLY A 216 -3.27 13.49 -22.72
N MET A 217 -2.59 13.49 -21.58
CA MET A 217 -1.26 14.10 -21.42
C MET A 217 -0.16 13.14 -21.88
N SER A 218 0.90 13.69 -22.48
CA SER A 218 2.07 12.90 -22.89
C SER A 218 2.80 12.30 -21.68
N THR A 219 3.19 11.03 -21.79
CA THR A 219 4.04 10.35 -20.80
C THR A 219 5.53 10.59 -21.03
N GLN A 220 5.93 11.19 -22.16
CA GLN A 220 7.33 11.29 -22.60
C GLN A 220 8.23 12.00 -21.57
N GLU A 221 7.75 13.09 -20.96
CA GLU A 221 8.50 13.82 -19.91
C GLU A 221 8.73 12.96 -18.65
N TYR A 222 7.86 11.98 -18.40
CA TYR A 222 7.85 11.18 -17.17
C TYR A 222 8.36 9.75 -17.36
N GLU A 223 8.67 9.33 -18.58
CA GLU A 223 9.00 7.95 -18.93
C GLU A 223 10.14 7.40 -18.08
N HIS A 224 11.26 8.14 -17.99
CA HIS A 224 12.39 7.74 -17.15
C HIS A 224 12.01 7.56 -15.68
N ASN A 225 11.19 8.47 -15.13
CA ASN A 225 10.76 8.39 -13.73
C ASN A 225 9.79 7.22 -13.49
N LEU A 226 8.90 6.93 -14.45
CA LEU A 226 7.99 5.80 -14.42
C LEU A 226 8.75 4.47 -14.50
N GLU A 227 9.69 4.33 -15.42
CA GLU A 227 10.53 3.13 -15.55
C GLU A 227 11.31 2.83 -14.26
N LYS A 228 11.87 3.89 -13.66
CA LYS A 228 12.58 3.80 -12.39
C LYS A 228 11.66 3.40 -11.24
N SER A 229 10.47 3.97 -11.17
CA SER A 229 9.46 3.63 -10.17
C SER A 229 8.94 2.21 -10.32
N ILE A 230 8.79 1.71 -11.55
CA ILE A 230 8.47 0.29 -11.83
C ILE A 230 9.62 -0.61 -11.38
N SER A 231 10.87 -0.25 -11.65
CA SER A 231 12.03 -1.02 -11.20
C SER A 231 12.08 -1.11 -9.67
N ALA A 232 11.77 0.00 -8.97
CA ALA A 232 11.61 0.03 -7.52
C ALA A 232 10.45 -0.86 -7.04
N LEU A 233 9.31 -0.85 -7.74
CA LEU A 233 8.18 -1.75 -7.44
C LEU A 233 8.58 -3.23 -7.59
N LEU A 234 9.27 -3.59 -8.67
CA LEU A 234 9.73 -4.96 -8.92
C LEU A 234 10.68 -5.46 -7.81
N ALA A 235 11.49 -4.57 -7.23
CA ALA A 235 12.38 -4.88 -6.10
C ALA A 235 11.63 -5.24 -4.80
N MET A 236 10.34 -4.92 -4.69
CA MET A 236 9.53 -5.21 -3.50
C MET A 236 8.98 -6.63 -3.48
N TYR A 237 8.92 -7.30 -4.62
CA TYR A 237 8.39 -8.66 -4.69
C TYR A 237 9.36 -9.69 -4.12
N THR A 238 8.77 -10.71 -3.51
CA THR A 238 9.41 -11.98 -3.21
C THR A 238 9.42 -12.88 -4.45
N TYR A 239 10.10 -14.03 -4.37
CA TYR A 239 10.16 -14.98 -5.48
C TYR A 239 8.79 -15.58 -5.84
N ILE A 240 7.81 -15.49 -4.92
CA ILE A 240 6.43 -15.92 -5.12
C ILE A 240 5.48 -14.77 -5.50
N GLY A 241 5.99 -13.57 -5.75
CA GLY A 241 5.16 -12.46 -6.24
C GLY A 241 4.33 -11.74 -5.18
N VAL A 242 4.40 -12.11 -3.90
CA VAL A 242 3.86 -11.26 -2.81
C VAL A 242 4.84 -10.13 -2.48
N LYS A 243 4.34 -9.00 -1.98
CA LYS A 243 5.20 -7.86 -1.61
C LYS A 243 5.68 -7.96 -0.16
N ASP A 244 6.99 -7.83 0.01
CA ASP A 244 7.65 -7.92 1.30
C ASP A 244 7.52 -6.61 2.09
N LEU A 245 7.04 -6.72 3.33
CA LEU A 245 6.76 -5.56 4.17
C LEU A 245 7.94 -5.08 5.02
N ARG A 246 9.15 -5.64 4.87
CA ARG A 246 10.36 -5.19 5.60
C ARG A 246 10.76 -3.74 5.30
N MET A 247 10.31 -3.18 4.19
CA MET A 247 10.53 -1.76 3.83
C MET A 247 9.38 -0.85 4.22
N GLU A 248 8.27 -1.38 4.74
CA GLU A 248 7.08 -0.60 4.95
C GLU A 248 7.23 0.33 6.16
N THR A 249 7.29 1.63 5.89
CA THR A 249 7.38 2.67 6.91
C THR A 249 6.17 2.70 7.84
N LYS A 250 5.01 2.29 7.33
CA LYS A 250 3.78 2.09 8.11
C LYS A 250 3.70 0.69 8.68
N ARG A 251 4.78 0.18 9.28
CA ARG A 251 4.77 -1.18 9.85
C ARG A 251 3.62 -1.41 10.83
N TRP A 252 3.21 -0.38 11.56
CA TRP A 252 2.03 -0.42 12.42
C TRP A 252 0.68 -0.68 11.71
N TYR A 253 0.57 -0.47 10.38
CA TYR A 253 -0.61 -0.90 9.60
C TYR A 253 -0.67 -2.43 9.45
N TRP A 254 0.49 -3.11 9.54
CA TRP A 254 0.69 -4.46 9.07
C TRP A 254 1.31 -5.37 10.12
N LEU A 255 0.59 -6.40 10.53
CA LEU A 255 1.15 -7.43 11.42
C LEU A 255 1.61 -8.69 10.68
N SER A 256 1.59 -8.64 9.35
CA SER A 256 1.93 -9.71 8.41
C SER A 256 3.32 -9.53 7.82
N GLU A 257 3.96 -10.60 7.35
CA GLU A 257 5.31 -10.52 6.73
C GLU A 257 5.28 -9.95 5.30
N TYR A 258 4.12 -10.08 4.64
CA TYR A 258 3.89 -9.63 3.27
C TYR A 258 2.47 -9.07 3.11
N GLU A 259 2.21 -8.43 1.98
CA GLU A 259 0.85 -8.06 1.58
C GLU A 259 0.57 -8.27 0.08
N VAL A 260 -0.71 -8.51 -0.23
CA VAL A 260 -1.29 -8.55 -1.57
C VAL A 260 -2.46 -7.55 -1.73
N ALA A 261 -2.72 -6.73 -0.71
CA ALA A 261 -3.87 -5.83 -0.65
C ALA A 261 -3.85 -4.72 -1.70
N SER A 262 -2.66 -4.35 -2.19
CA SER A 262 -2.53 -3.38 -3.27
C SER A 262 -2.38 -4.03 -4.65
N HIS A 263 -2.49 -5.36 -4.77
CA HIS A 263 -2.19 -6.08 -6.01
C HIS A 263 -3.01 -5.64 -7.22
N ALA A 264 -4.20 -5.09 -7.02
CA ALA A 264 -4.96 -4.50 -8.12
C ALA A 264 -4.27 -3.25 -8.72
N PHE A 265 -3.64 -2.41 -7.89
CA PHE A 265 -2.83 -1.28 -8.37
C PHE A 265 -1.50 -1.74 -8.94
N ASP A 266 -0.89 -2.77 -8.33
CA ASP A 266 0.31 -3.41 -8.84
C ASP A 266 0.07 -3.92 -10.27
N ALA A 267 -1.03 -4.64 -10.48
CA ALA A 267 -1.43 -5.15 -11.79
C ALA A 267 -1.65 -4.02 -12.79
N TYR A 268 -2.31 -2.94 -12.40
CA TYR A 268 -2.51 -1.78 -13.27
C TYR A 268 -1.17 -1.16 -13.69
N ALA A 269 -0.28 -0.91 -12.74
CA ALA A 269 1.03 -0.31 -13.02
C ALA A 269 1.90 -1.21 -13.92
N LEU A 270 1.91 -2.52 -13.66
CA LEU A 270 2.71 -3.49 -14.42
C LEU A 270 2.15 -3.73 -15.83
N ALA A 271 0.82 -3.73 -16.02
CA ALA A 271 0.19 -3.88 -17.32
C ALA A 271 0.47 -2.68 -18.26
N HIS A 272 0.81 -1.52 -17.70
CA HIS A 272 1.17 -0.32 -18.45
C HIS A 272 2.70 -0.08 -18.49
N SER A 273 3.51 -1.10 -18.19
CA SER A 273 4.97 -0.98 -18.19
C SER A 273 5.61 -1.73 -19.35
N ASN A 274 6.64 -1.13 -19.94
CA ASN A 274 7.50 -1.76 -20.94
C ASN A 274 8.68 -2.53 -20.33
N ASN A 275 8.80 -2.61 -18.99
CA ASN A 275 9.90 -3.31 -18.34
C ASN A 275 9.80 -4.82 -18.61
N ALA A 276 10.90 -5.46 -19.02
CA ALA A 276 10.94 -6.87 -19.38
C ALA A 276 10.48 -7.84 -18.27
N HIS A 277 10.63 -7.45 -17.00
CA HIS A 277 10.19 -8.25 -15.85
C HIS A 277 8.73 -7.99 -15.45
N ALA A 278 8.09 -6.95 -15.99
CA ALA A 278 6.75 -6.55 -15.59
C ALA A 278 5.69 -7.60 -15.96
N GLN A 279 5.81 -8.26 -17.11
CA GLN A 279 4.84 -9.25 -17.58
C GLN A 279 4.79 -10.47 -16.65
N GLN A 280 5.96 -10.98 -16.23
CA GLN A 280 6.04 -12.06 -15.27
C GLN A 280 5.52 -11.64 -13.89
N ALA A 281 5.90 -10.45 -13.42
CA ALA A 281 5.39 -9.92 -12.15
C ALA A 281 3.86 -9.75 -12.18
N LEU A 282 3.30 -9.26 -13.29
CA LEU A 282 1.85 -9.12 -13.50
C LEU A 282 1.17 -10.48 -13.38
N SER A 283 1.66 -11.51 -14.08
CA SER A 283 1.12 -12.86 -13.98
C SER A 283 1.15 -13.36 -12.53
N ASN A 284 2.25 -13.16 -11.80
CA ASN A 284 2.31 -13.57 -10.40
C ASN A 284 1.38 -12.78 -9.49
N VAL A 285 1.23 -11.47 -9.71
CA VAL A 285 0.30 -10.61 -8.96
C VAL A 285 -1.14 -11.08 -9.17
N LEU A 286 -1.55 -11.40 -10.39
CA LEU A 286 -2.88 -11.95 -10.68
C LEU A 286 -3.07 -13.34 -10.05
N TYR A 287 -2.04 -14.18 -10.08
CA TYR A 287 -2.05 -15.47 -9.36
C TYR A 287 -2.25 -15.26 -7.86
N GLN A 288 -1.51 -14.33 -7.26
CA GLN A 288 -1.61 -14.04 -5.82
C GLN A 288 -2.96 -13.46 -5.43
N ILE A 289 -3.60 -12.65 -6.30
CA ILE A 289 -4.99 -12.22 -6.10
C ILE A 289 -5.92 -13.42 -6.03
N LYS A 290 -5.84 -14.36 -6.99
CA LYS A 290 -6.65 -15.59 -6.96
C LYS A 290 -6.41 -16.42 -5.69
N ASP A 291 -5.14 -16.63 -5.34
CA ASP A 291 -4.73 -17.44 -4.20
C ASP A 291 -5.14 -16.83 -2.84
N HIS A 292 -5.40 -15.53 -2.81
CA HIS A 292 -5.84 -14.79 -1.62
C HIS A 292 -7.30 -14.35 -1.68
N PHE A 293 -8.03 -14.68 -2.75
CA PHE A 293 -9.46 -14.43 -2.86
C PHE A 293 -10.22 -15.68 -2.44
N PHE A 294 -10.83 -15.63 -1.27
CA PHE A 294 -11.64 -16.72 -0.73
C PHE A 294 -12.69 -16.16 0.22
N ASN A 295 -13.78 -16.91 0.42
CA ASN A 295 -14.97 -16.44 1.15
C ASN A 295 -15.60 -15.16 0.56
N GLY A 296 -15.45 -14.97 -0.76
CA GLY A 296 -16.00 -13.84 -1.51
C GLY A 296 -15.27 -12.50 -1.34
N PHE A 297 -14.10 -12.46 -0.71
CA PHE A 297 -13.34 -11.22 -0.56
C PHE A 297 -11.83 -11.43 -0.64
N LEU A 298 -11.10 -10.34 -0.93
CA LEU A 298 -9.64 -10.38 -0.98
C LEU A 298 -9.07 -10.34 0.43
N HIS A 299 -8.23 -11.31 0.77
CA HIS A 299 -7.40 -11.27 1.97
C HIS A 299 -6.07 -10.59 1.67
N SER A 300 -5.61 -9.70 2.56
CA SER A 300 -4.32 -9.03 2.37
C SER A 300 -3.10 -9.94 2.54
N HIS A 301 -3.27 -11.08 3.22
CA HIS A 301 -2.28 -12.12 3.46
C HIS A 301 -3.00 -13.37 4.00
N LYS A 302 -2.34 -14.53 3.93
CA LYS A 302 -2.81 -15.76 4.60
C LYS A 302 -2.39 -15.76 6.08
N GLY A 303 -3.31 -16.18 6.95
CA GLY A 303 -3.11 -16.25 8.40
C GLY A 303 -4.09 -15.39 9.18
N ARG A 304 -3.71 -14.99 10.40
CA ARG A 304 -4.58 -14.19 11.28
C ARG A 304 -4.72 -12.76 10.76
N ASN A 305 -5.95 -12.34 10.56
CA ASN A 305 -6.24 -11.03 9.97
C ASN A 305 -6.12 -9.86 10.97
N PHE A 306 -4.90 -9.52 11.39
CA PHE A 306 -4.64 -8.43 12.33
C PHE A 306 -4.10 -7.16 11.66
N ASN A 307 -4.54 -6.85 10.45
CA ASN A 307 -4.14 -5.62 9.76
C ASN A 307 -5.10 -4.48 10.07
N PHE A 308 -4.59 -3.25 10.01
CA PHE A 308 -5.38 -2.06 10.31
C PHE A 308 -6.48 -1.84 9.28
N GLN A 309 -6.21 -2.11 8.00
CA GLN A 309 -7.23 -2.09 6.96
C GLN A 309 -8.19 -3.27 7.11
N CYS A 310 -9.46 -3.05 6.76
CA CYS A 310 -10.46 -4.11 6.74
C CYS A 310 -10.62 -4.70 5.32
N PRO A 311 -11.28 -5.87 5.18
CA PRO A 311 -11.43 -6.51 3.88
C PRO A 311 -12.24 -5.71 2.85
N ILE A 312 -13.08 -4.77 3.28
CA ILE A 312 -13.77 -3.82 2.38
C ILE A 312 -12.75 -3.04 1.55
N PHE A 313 -11.69 -2.48 2.16
CA PHE A 313 -10.65 -1.75 1.43
C PHE A 313 -9.97 -2.65 0.39
N TRP A 314 -9.55 -3.85 0.79
CA TRP A 314 -8.80 -4.76 -0.08
C TRP A 314 -9.63 -5.21 -1.27
N THR A 315 -10.88 -5.58 -1.02
CA THR A 315 -11.80 -6.07 -2.05
C THR A 315 -12.22 -4.95 -2.99
N ALA A 316 -12.51 -3.76 -2.46
CA ALA A 316 -12.82 -2.59 -3.28
C ALA A 316 -11.68 -2.21 -4.24
N HIS A 317 -10.42 -2.39 -3.84
CA HIS A 317 -9.29 -2.11 -4.72
C HIS A 317 -9.28 -2.97 -5.99
N LEU A 318 -9.91 -4.16 -5.99
CA LEU A 318 -10.01 -5.01 -7.19
C LEU A 318 -10.67 -4.29 -8.37
N ALA A 319 -11.41 -3.21 -8.14
CA ALA A 319 -11.94 -2.34 -9.19
C ALA A 319 -10.86 -1.80 -10.13
N TRP A 320 -9.61 -1.66 -9.68
CA TRP A 320 -8.52 -1.23 -10.55
C TRP A 320 -8.17 -2.25 -11.63
N LEU A 321 -8.51 -3.52 -11.45
CA LEU A 321 -8.33 -4.55 -12.48
C LEU A 321 -9.22 -4.30 -13.70
N THR A 322 -10.45 -3.77 -13.51
CA THR A 322 -11.38 -3.47 -14.62
C THR A 322 -10.88 -2.35 -15.53
N ARG A 323 -9.81 -1.66 -15.12
CA ARG A 323 -9.16 -0.58 -15.86
C ARG A 323 -8.03 -1.09 -16.77
N ILE A 324 -7.68 -2.38 -16.68
CA ILE A 324 -6.62 -3.01 -17.48
C ILE A 324 -7.23 -3.59 -18.76
N PRO A 325 -6.69 -3.26 -19.95
CA PRO A 325 -7.13 -3.90 -21.19
C PRO A 325 -6.92 -5.43 -21.16
N ASN A 326 -7.89 -6.19 -21.68
CA ASN A 326 -7.86 -7.65 -21.75
C ASN A 326 -7.65 -8.37 -20.39
N ILE A 327 -8.06 -7.74 -19.29
CA ILE A 327 -7.85 -8.29 -17.94
C ILE A 327 -8.47 -9.68 -17.74
N GLU A 328 -9.64 -9.94 -18.33
CA GLU A 328 -10.32 -11.25 -18.22
C GLU A 328 -9.44 -12.37 -18.75
N ALA A 329 -8.90 -12.21 -19.97
CA ALA A 329 -7.98 -13.17 -20.56
C ALA A 329 -6.69 -13.32 -19.73
N LEU A 330 -6.11 -12.23 -19.25
CA LEU A 330 -4.90 -12.27 -18.42
C LEU A 330 -5.13 -12.98 -17.08
N PHE A 331 -6.26 -12.71 -16.44
CA PHE A 331 -6.62 -13.28 -15.15
C PHE A 331 -6.94 -14.76 -15.33
N ASP A 332 -7.82 -15.14 -16.24
CA ASP A 332 -8.31 -16.50 -16.41
C ASP A 332 -7.23 -17.47 -16.90
N THR A 333 -6.24 -16.98 -17.68
CA THR A 333 -5.10 -17.82 -18.12
C THR A 333 -4.02 -17.97 -17.06
N THR A 334 -4.01 -17.12 -16.03
CA THR A 334 -3.03 -17.19 -14.93
C THR A 334 -3.45 -18.26 -13.92
N ASN A 335 -2.86 -19.46 -14.04
CA ASN A 335 -3.20 -20.61 -13.18
C ASN A 335 -2.00 -21.16 -12.39
N GLU A 336 -0.81 -20.65 -12.63
CA GLU A 336 0.41 -21.09 -11.95
C GLU A 336 1.29 -19.90 -11.57
N LEU A 337 2.03 -20.09 -10.47
CA LEU A 337 3.02 -19.15 -10.01
C LEU A 337 4.34 -19.38 -10.76
N LYS A 338 4.92 -18.31 -11.33
CA LYS A 338 6.20 -18.37 -12.03
C LYS A 338 7.32 -17.86 -11.11
N PRO A 339 8.40 -18.62 -10.84
CA PRO A 339 9.48 -18.18 -9.96
C PRO A 339 10.05 -16.82 -10.37
N PHE A 340 9.82 -15.79 -9.56
CA PHE A 340 10.26 -14.43 -9.86
C PHE A 340 11.70 -14.23 -9.43
N VAL A 341 12.55 -13.89 -10.39
CA VAL A 341 13.96 -13.56 -10.15
C VAL A 341 14.18 -12.13 -10.62
N TYR A 342 14.65 -11.29 -9.69
CA TYR A 342 14.89 -9.89 -9.99
C TYR A 342 16.01 -9.35 -9.13
N ARG A 343 16.95 -8.67 -9.81
CA ARG A 343 18.08 -8.00 -9.17
C ARG A 343 17.96 -6.50 -9.41
N PHE A 344 17.86 -5.75 -8.33
CA PHE A 344 17.80 -4.31 -8.31
C PHE A 344 19.11 -3.74 -7.75
N VAL A 345 19.76 -2.85 -8.50
CA VAL A 345 20.98 -2.16 -8.09
C VAL A 345 20.75 -0.65 -8.21
N GLY A 346 20.19 -0.06 -7.15
CA GLY A 346 20.03 1.38 -7.01
C GLY A 346 21.25 2.05 -6.36
N LYS A 347 21.21 3.37 -6.28
CA LYS A 347 22.21 4.20 -5.60
C LYS A 347 22.17 4.01 -4.09
N ASP A 348 20.96 3.87 -3.54
CA ASP A 348 20.71 3.72 -2.12
C ASP A 348 20.12 2.35 -1.77
N ILE A 349 19.46 1.64 -2.68
CA ILE A 349 18.83 0.34 -2.40
C ILE A 349 19.39 -0.75 -3.31
N PHE A 350 19.69 -1.89 -2.72
CA PHE A 350 20.02 -3.12 -3.44
C PHE A 350 19.02 -4.22 -3.07
N SER A 351 18.53 -4.96 -4.06
CA SER A 351 17.74 -6.16 -3.84
C SER A 351 18.17 -7.28 -4.79
N ASP A 352 18.14 -8.52 -4.30
CA ASP A 352 18.38 -9.74 -5.08
C ASP A 352 17.34 -10.77 -4.63
N THR A 353 16.29 -10.93 -5.43
CA THR A 353 15.22 -11.91 -5.23
C THR A 353 15.47 -13.11 -6.13
N ASN A 354 15.54 -14.30 -5.52
CA ASN A 354 15.56 -15.58 -6.20
C ASN A 354 14.87 -16.67 -5.35
N GLN A 355 14.75 -17.88 -5.88
CA GLN A 355 14.06 -19.00 -5.21
C GLN A 355 14.62 -19.36 -3.83
N LYS A 356 15.93 -19.18 -3.60
CA LYS A 356 16.60 -19.57 -2.36
C LYS A 356 16.58 -18.45 -1.31
N ARG A 357 16.56 -17.19 -1.75
CA ARG A 357 16.71 -16.03 -0.87
C ARG A 357 16.13 -14.76 -1.48
N ARG A 358 15.71 -13.85 -0.60
CA ARG A 358 15.51 -12.44 -0.89
C ARG A 358 16.46 -11.60 -0.05
N ILE A 359 17.40 -10.94 -0.73
CA ILE A 359 18.29 -9.94 -0.14
C ILE A 359 17.69 -8.56 -0.38
N LEU A 360 17.71 -7.74 0.66
CA LEU A 360 17.35 -6.34 0.61
C LEU A 360 18.31 -5.54 1.49
N ILE A 361 18.98 -4.57 0.90
CA ILE A 361 19.98 -3.72 1.57
C ILE A 361 19.63 -2.26 1.25
N ASN A 362 19.68 -1.41 2.26
CA ASN A 362 19.51 0.03 2.13
C ASN A 362 20.77 0.73 2.64
N LYS A 363 21.33 1.63 1.83
CA LYS A 363 22.54 2.41 2.07
C LYS A 363 22.35 3.46 3.17
N GLY A 364 21.15 3.99 3.37
CA GLY A 364 20.85 4.83 4.55
C GLY A 364 21.04 4.06 5.86
N TRP A 365 20.86 2.74 5.83
CA TRP A 365 21.14 1.83 6.95
C TRP A 365 22.60 1.34 6.95
N ALA A 366 23.35 1.72 5.92
CA ALA A 366 24.71 1.32 5.64
C ALA A 366 25.54 2.53 5.18
N GLU A 367 26.08 3.28 6.14
CA GLU A 367 27.48 3.70 6.09
C GLU A 367 28.39 2.45 6.00
N ARG A 368 28.18 1.61 4.97
CA ARG A 368 28.96 0.43 4.62
C ARG A 368 28.98 0.22 3.09
N ASN A 369 30.15 0.45 2.51
CA ASN A 369 30.60 0.23 1.14
C ASN A 369 30.18 -1.16 0.56
N PRO A 370 29.36 -1.19 -0.51
CA PRO A 370 28.83 -2.41 -1.12
C PRO A 370 29.77 -3.09 -2.15
N THR A 371 30.95 -2.55 -2.45
CA THR A 371 31.86 -3.14 -3.47
C THR A 371 33.03 -3.95 -2.90
N THR A 372 33.32 -3.86 -1.60
CA THR A 372 34.49 -4.52 -0.99
C THR A 372 34.17 -5.65 0.00
N GLY A 373 32.91 -5.88 0.34
CA GLY A 373 32.50 -7.02 1.19
C GLY A 373 33.10 -7.05 2.60
N ILE A 374 33.76 -5.99 3.09
CA ILE A 374 34.35 -5.95 4.44
C ILE A 374 34.15 -4.57 5.07
N PHE A 375 33.64 -4.57 6.30
CA PHE A 375 33.87 -3.50 7.28
C PHE A 375 34.56 -4.08 8.51
N ASN A 376 35.76 -3.59 8.78
CA ASN A 376 36.26 -3.53 10.14
C ASN A 376 35.37 -2.51 10.90
N ASN A 377 34.73 -2.94 11.98
CA ASN A 377 33.88 -2.09 12.81
C ASN A 377 34.69 -1.25 13.83
N GLY A 378 36.03 -1.28 13.76
CA GLY A 378 36.91 -0.61 14.70
C GLY A 378 36.96 -1.28 16.08
N LEU A 379 36.29 -2.41 16.26
CA LEU A 379 36.36 -3.22 17.47
C LEU A 379 37.47 -4.25 17.27
N SER A 380 38.31 -4.43 18.29
CA SER A 380 39.28 -5.51 18.33
C SER A 380 38.57 -6.85 18.12
N SER A 381 39.29 -7.85 17.59
CA SER A 381 38.80 -9.23 17.41
C SER A 381 38.46 -9.97 18.72
N THR A 382 38.40 -9.25 19.84
CA THR A 382 38.05 -9.73 21.16
C THR A 382 36.59 -9.41 21.45
N SER A 383 35.80 -10.47 21.62
CA SER A 383 34.41 -10.43 22.02
C SER A 383 34.29 -9.78 23.40
N LEU A 384 33.77 -8.55 23.45
CA LEU A 384 33.49 -7.88 24.72
C LEU A 384 32.01 -7.49 24.73
N TRP A 385 31.24 -8.23 25.52
CA TRP A 385 29.85 -7.92 25.82
C TRP A 385 29.83 -6.64 26.65
N LYS A 386 29.45 -5.53 26.01
CA LYS A 386 29.04 -4.33 26.73
C LYS A 386 27.59 -4.12 26.45
N LEU A 387 26.78 -4.09 27.52
CA LEU A 387 25.41 -3.62 27.47
C LEU A 387 25.44 -2.13 27.10
N GLN A 388 25.52 -1.83 25.81
CA GLN A 388 25.36 -0.49 25.29
C GLN A 388 23.89 -0.34 24.92
N VAL A 389 23.14 0.37 25.77
CA VAL A 389 21.78 0.79 25.43
C VAL A 389 21.87 1.59 24.14
N PRO A 390 21.28 1.11 23.02
CA PRO A 390 21.37 1.83 21.77
C PRO A 390 20.70 3.19 21.94
N LYS A 391 21.28 4.21 21.31
CA LYS A 391 20.61 5.52 21.21
C LYS A 391 19.27 5.29 20.53
N ILE A 392 18.20 5.34 21.31
CA ILE A 392 16.84 5.10 20.82
C ILE A 392 16.57 6.15 19.74
N PRO A 393 16.32 5.74 18.48
CA PRO A 393 16.07 6.70 17.43
C PRO A 393 14.78 7.47 17.75
N ARG A 394 14.71 8.76 17.44
CA ARG A 394 13.46 9.56 17.62
C ARG A 394 12.25 8.90 16.93
N THR A 395 12.49 8.13 15.87
CA THR A 395 11.48 7.36 15.11
C THR A 395 10.81 6.25 15.94
N TYR A 396 11.47 5.75 16.98
CA TYR A 396 10.92 4.74 17.88
C TYR A 396 9.77 5.32 18.71
N LEU A 397 9.88 6.56 19.20
CA LEU A 397 8.80 7.23 19.96
C LEU A 397 7.54 7.47 19.10
N PHE A 398 7.72 7.77 17.81
CA PHE A 398 6.61 7.83 16.87
C PHE A 398 5.93 6.46 16.75
N SER A 399 6.70 5.39 16.64
CA SER A 399 6.19 4.02 16.56
C SER A 399 5.42 3.61 17.82
N VAL A 400 5.92 3.97 19.02
CA VAL A 400 5.19 3.78 20.29
C VAL A 400 3.82 4.46 20.24
N ARG A 401 3.79 5.76 19.89
CA ARG A 401 2.56 6.56 19.84
C ARG A 401 1.54 5.93 18.89
N GLU A 402 1.96 5.54 17.68
CA GLU A 402 1.05 4.93 16.72
C GLU A 402 0.55 3.57 17.22
N VAL A 403 1.42 2.71 17.75
CA VAL A 403 1.00 1.41 18.31
C VAL A 403 -0.01 1.58 19.44
N VAL A 404 0.20 2.53 20.35
CA VAL A 404 -0.76 2.84 21.43
C VAL A 404 -2.08 3.33 20.85
N ASN A 405 -2.06 4.29 19.93
CA ASN A 405 -3.26 4.83 19.30
C ASN A 405 -4.07 3.73 18.60
N HIS A 406 -3.40 2.85 17.84
CA HIS A 406 -4.08 1.79 17.11
C HIS A 406 -4.55 0.64 17.99
N SER A 407 -3.81 0.31 19.04
CA SER A 407 -4.26 -0.67 20.03
C SER A 407 -5.50 -0.14 20.75
N TRP A 408 -5.54 1.14 21.07
CA TRP A 408 -6.71 1.80 21.64
C TRP A 408 -7.91 1.81 20.67
N SER A 409 -7.69 2.11 19.39
CA SER A 409 -8.75 2.00 18.37
C SER A 409 -9.28 0.57 18.24
N ALA A 410 -8.41 -0.44 18.25
CA ALA A 410 -8.81 -1.85 18.20
C ALA A 410 -9.64 -2.23 19.44
N LEU A 411 -9.24 -1.79 20.64
CA LEU A 411 -10.01 -2.00 21.87
C LEU A 411 -11.41 -1.36 21.79
N ARG A 412 -11.52 -0.11 21.30
CA ARG A 412 -12.83 0.55 21.11
C ARG A 412 -13.72 -0.16 20.10
N GLY A 413 -13.15 -0.79 19.09
CA GLY A 413 -13.87 -1.64 18.13
C GLY A 413 -14.16 -3.06 18.63
N GLY A 414 -13.90 -3.38 19.90
CA GLY A 414 -14.13 -4.72 20.45
C GLY A 414 -13.09 -5.77 20.04
N HIS A 415 -11.98 -5.38 19.42
CA HIS A 415 -10.93 -6.28 18.94
C HIS A 415 -9.79 -6.44 19.96
N MET A 416 -10.10 -6.97 21.15
CA MET A 416 -9.15 -7.12 22.26
C MET A 416 -7.91 -7.96 21.88
N LEU A 417 -8.10 -9.09 21.18
CA LEU A 417 -6.99 -9.94 20.77
C LEU A 417 -6.03 -9.22 19.82
N GLU A 418 -6.55 -8.42 18.87
CA GLU A 418 -5.72 -7.63 17.97
C GLU A 418 -4.90 -6.59 18.74
N ALA A 419 -5.51 -5.89 19.69
CA ALA A 419 -4.81 -4.92 20.53
C ALA A 419 -3.68 -5.57 21.35
N VAL A 420 -3.94 -6.73 21.97
CA VAL A 420 -2.93 -7.49 22.73
C VAL A 420 -1.80 -7.93 21.82
N VAL A 421 -2.10 -8.49 20.64
CA VAL A 421 -1.07 -8.94 19.69
C VAL A 421 -0.22 -7.77 19.20
N ARG A 422 -0.82 -6.60 18.92
CA ARG A 422 -0.09 -5.38 18.52
C ARG A 422 0.90 -4.93 19.60
N LEU A 423 0.43 -4.82 20.84
CA LEU A 423 1.27 -4.42 21.98
C LEU A 423 2.38 -5.45 22.22
N TRP A 424 2.05 -6.74 22.14
CA TRP A 424 3.01 -7.82 22.31
C TRP A 424 4.10 -7.82 21.22
N GLN A 425 3.71 -7.71 19.94
CA GLN A 425 4.67 -7.64 18.84
C GLN A 425 5.58 -6.42 18.97
N PHE A 426 5.01 -5.25 19.30
CA PHE A 426 5.81 -4.06 19.55
C PHE A 426 6.77 -4.25 20.73
N PHE A 427 6.33 -4.89 21.81
CA PHE A 427 7.18 -5.21 22.96
C PHE A 427 8.33 -6.16 22.58
N ILE A 428 8.06 -7.20 21.78
CA ILE A 428 9.11 -8.09 21.26
C ILE A 428 10.10 -7.32 20.37
N GLU A 429 9.62 -6.49 19.45
CA GLU A 429 10.50 -5.63 18.63
C GLU A 429 11.36 -4.72 19.51
N SER A 430 10.78 -4.17 20.58
CA SER A 430 11.46 -3.33 21.57
C SER A 430 12.56 -4.10 22.32
N ILE A 431 12.27 -5.33 22.76
CA ILE A 431 13.26 -6.22 23.39
C ILE A 431 14.39 -6.51 22.41
N VAL A 432 14.07 -6.93 21.18
CA VAL A 432 15.09 -7.23 20.15
C VAL A 432 15.96 -6.02 19.85
N MET A 433 15.41 -4.81 19.90
CA MET A 433 16.18 -3.58 19.77
C MET A 433 17.15 -3.36 20.94
N LEU A 434 16.79 -3.78 22.16
CA LEU A 434 17.57 -3.60 23.40
C LEU A 434 18.54 -4.74 23.72
N LEU A 435 18.38 -5.92 23.11
CA LEU A 435 19.31 -7.03 23.28
C LEU A 435 20.72 -6.64 22.80
N PRO A 436 21.79 -7.04 23.53
CA PRO A 436 23.16 -6.80 23.11
C PRO A 436 23.35 -7.33 21.70
N ARG A 437 23.73 -6.45 20.77
CA ARG A 437 23.95 -6.85 19.38
C ARG A 437 25.20 -7.73 19.33
N TYR A 438 25.00 -9.04 19.27
CA TYR A 438 26.05 -9.99 19.00
C TYR A 438 26.82 -9.58 17.74
N CYS A 439 28.13 -9.43 17.87
CA CYS A 439 29.04 -9.26 16.76
C CYS A 439 29.81 -10.55 16.54
N ILE A 440 29.20 -11.52 15.86
CA ILE A 440 29.86 -12.34 14.84
C ILE A 440 28.76 -12.75 13.85
N CYS A 441 28.75 -12.16 12.66
CA CYS A 441 28.03 -12.67 11.48
C CYS A 441 26.68 -13.40 11.69
N TYR A 442 25.77 -12.77 12.47
CA TYR A 442 24.30 -12.82 12.47
C TYR A 442 23.58 -14.18 12.64
N GLY A 443 22.41 -14.17 13.29
CA GLY A 443 21.57 -15.35 13.54
C GLY A 443 20.19 -14.97 14.07
N LYS A 444 19.17 -15.81 13.82
CA LYS A 444 17.80 -15.67 14.32
C LYS A 444 17.70 -16.34 15.69
N VAL A 445 17.25 -15.62 16.73
CA VAL A 445 16.86 -16.25 18.00
C VAL A 445 15.62 -17.11 17.75
N VAL A 446 15.70 -18.39 18.06
CA VAL A 446 14.61 -19.36 17.88
C VAL A 446 13.98 -19.80 19.19
N ASP A 447 14.73 -19.71 20.29
CA ASP A 447 14.25 -20.06 21.62
C ASP A 447 15.02 -19.27 22.68
N PHE A 448 14.38 -19.01 23.83
CA PHE A 448 15.02 -18.38 24.98
C PHE A 448 14.50 -19.02 26.27
N LYS A 449 15.40 -19.31 27.21
CA LYS A 449 15.08 -19.91 28.50
C LYS A 449 15.90 -19.25 29.60
N VAL A 450 15.28 -18.92 30.72
CA VAL A 450 15.96 -18.39 31.91
C VAL A 450 16.15 -19.54 32.89
N GLU A 451 17.38 -19.75 33.34
CA GLU A 451 17.77 -20.77 34.32
C GLU A 451 18.62 -20.11 35.41
N GLU A 452 18.04 -19.94 36.60
CA GLU A 452 18.66 -19.35 37.81
C GLU A 452 19.46 -18.05 37.56
N GLU A 453 20.75 -18.15 37.23
CA GLU A 453 21.66 -17.03 36.97
C GLU A 453 22.09 -16.91 35.49
N GLU A 454 21.46 -17.64 34.58
CA GLU A 454 21.77 -17.62 33.15
C GLU A 454 20.52 -17.51 32.27
N VAL A 455 20.66 -16.87 31.12
CA VAL A 455 19.71 -16.89 30.01
C VAL A 455 20.30 -17.70 28.87
N LYS A 456 19.70 -18.84 28.57
CA LYS A 456 20.01 -19.64 27.40
C LYS A 456 19.25 -19.11 26.20
N VAL A 457 19.97 -18.67 25.19
CA VAL A 457 19.43 -18.17 23.93
C VAL A 457 19.84 -19.12 22.82
N SER A 458 18.87 -19.77 22.21
CA SER A 458 19.11 -20.57 21.02
C SER A 458 19.06 -19.69 19.79
N VAL A 459 20.11 -19.73 18.99
CA VAL A 459 20.20 -18.97 17.73
C VAL A 459 20.45 -19.91 16.57
N VAL A 460 19.83 -19.63 15.43
CA VAL A 460 20.17 -20.24 14.16
C VAL A 460 21.01 -19.24 13.37
N PRO A 461 22.24 -19.58 12.94
CA PRO A 461 23.09 -18.68 12.18
C PRO A 461 22.36 -18.13 10.95
N GLY A 462 22.58 -16.87 10.67
CA GLY A 462 21.88 -16.14 9.65
C GLY A 462 22.71 -14.97 9.10
N SER A 463 22.22 -14.31 8.07
CA SER A 463 22.79 -13.05 7.62
C SER A 463 22.26 -11.91 8.49
N LYS A 464 22.87 -10.72 8.38
CA LYS A 464 22.44 -9.47 9.06
C LYS A 464 20.97 -9.14 8.92
N TYR A 465 20.35 -9.73 7.90
CA TYR A 465 19.02 -9.44 7.43
C TYR A 465 18.07 -10.62 7.67
N GLY A 466 18.45 -11.57 8.54
CA GLY A 466 17.61 -12.70 8.97
C GLY A 466 17.61 -13.90 8.01
N THR A 467 18.51 -13.96 7.03
CA THR A 467 18.62 -15.13 6.13
C THR A 467 19.31 -16.26 6.88
N LEU A 468 18.62 -17.34 7.25
CA LEU A 468 19.28 -18.48 7.90
C LEU A 468 20.36 -19.05 6.96
N LEU A 469 21.61 -19.11 7.44
CA LEU A 469 22.77 -19.58 6.67
C LEU A 469 22.94 -21.10 6.80
N ASP A 470 22.45 -21.67 7.91
CA ASP A 470 22.42 -23.09 8.23
C ASP A 470 21.20 -23.35 9.16
N SER A 471 20.74 -24.60 9.26
CA SER A 471 19.67 -25.05 10.16
C SER A 471 20.17 -25.51 11.54
N THR A 472 21.48 -25.58 11.74
CA THR A 472 22.10 -25.92 13.03
C THR A 472 21.85 -24.82 14.06
N GLN A 473 21.22 -25.20 15.16
CA GLN A 473 20.93 -24.32 16.29
C GLN A 473 22.13 -24.29 17.24
N THR A 474 22.62 -23.10 17.54
CA THR A 474 23.66 -22.86 18.55
C THR A 474 23.00 -22.34 19.83
N VAL A 475 23.25 -22.98 20.96
CA VAL A 475 22.77 -22.51 22.27
C VAL A 475 23.85 -21.62 22.88
N ILE A 476 23.47 -20.40 23.28
CA ILE A 476 24.33 -19.40 23.91
C ILE A 476 23.86 -19.20 25.34
N ASN A 477 24.75 -19.35 26.33
CA ASN A 477 24.45 -19.08 27.74
C ASN A 477 24.90 -17.65 28.07
N ILE A 478 24.02 -16.84 28.66
CA ILE A 478 24.27 -15.46 29.06
C ILE A 478 24.09 -15.35 30.57
N SER A 479 25.16 -15.19 31.33
CA SER A 479 25.06 -14.94 32.77
C SER A 479 24.34 -13.61 33.05
N LEU A 480 23.39 -13.62 33.99
CA LEU A 480 22.54 -12.49 34.37
C LEU A 480 23.28 -11.45 35.22
#